data_AF-A0A7V9US14-F1
#
_entry.id   AF-A0A7V9US14-F1
#
_cell.length_a   1.000
_cell.length_b   1.000
_cell.length_c   1.000
_cell.angle_alpha   90.00
_cell.angle_beta   90.00
_cell.angle_gamma   90.00
#
_symmetry.space_group_name_H-M   'P 1'
#
loop_
_entity.id
_entity.type
_entity.pdbx_description
1 polymer ?
#
loop_
_entity_poly.entity_id
_entity_poly.type
_entity_poly.pdbx_seq_one_letter_code
_entity_poly.pdbx_strand_id
1 'polypeptide(L)'
;MDKVEAKLILEQELLRYRKRSYDELLSLIDHSETFLRSSPSGTNYQIQMKVFFDNINAQRDLRVMGAVDDGGWRAFIPLCEDFIIAPDGSFVDE
;
A
#
# COMPACT_ATOMS: atom_id res chain seq x y z
N MET A 1 -13.50 -8.60 -10.36
CA MET A 1 -12.25 -7.83 -10.36
C MET A 1 -11.32 -8.23 -11.49
N ASP A 2 -10.97 -7.30 -12.37
CA ASP A 2 -9.80 -7.43 -13.25
C ASP A 2 -8.53 -7.26 -12.40
N LYS A 3 -7.66 -8.28 -12.39
CA LYS A 3 -6.44 -8.28 -11.56
C LYS A 3 -5.33 -7.41 -12.13
N VAL A 4 -5.24 -7.29 -13.45
CA VAL A 4 -4.21 -6.49 -14.11
C VAL A 4 -4.51 -5.02 -13.85
N GLU A 5 -5.75 -4.60 -14.05
CA GLU A 5 -6.18 -3.23 -13.76
C GLU A 5 -6.06 -2.90 -12.27
N ALA A 6 -6.50 -3.80 -11.38
CA ALA A 6 -6.37 -3.62 -9.93
C ALA A 6 -4.91 -3.46 -9.49
N LYS A 7 -4.02 -4.31 -10.01
CA LYS A 7 -2.59 -4.28 -9.70
C LYS A 7 -1.96 -2.96 -10.16
N LEU A 8 -2.24 -2.53 -11.38
CA LEU A 8 -1.72 -1.25 -11.90
C LEU A 8 -2.16 -0.06 -11.05
N ILE A 9 -3.42 -0.06 -10.59
CA ILE A 9 -3.94 0.98 -9.71
C ILE A 9 -3.22 0.94 -8.35
N LEU A 10 -3.05 -0.24 -7.76
CA LEU A 10 -2.36 -0.40 -6.48
C LEU A 10 -0.88 0.04 -6.56
N GLU A 11 -0.18 -0.36 -7.63
CA GLU A 11 1.20 0.04 -7.89
C GLU A 11 1.34 1.56 -8.01
N GLN A 12 0.39 2.24 -8.66
CA GLN A 12 0.39 3.70 -8.77
C GLN A 12 0.26 4.37 -7.40
N GLU A 13 -0.56 3.83 -6.49
CA GLU A 13 -0.67 4.36 -5.14
C GLU A 13 0.58 4.03 -4.30
N LEU A 14 1.12 2.82 -4.38
CA LEU A 14 2.38 2.46 -3.72
C LEU A 14 3.54 3.35 -4.19
N LEU A 15 3.61 3.71 -5.48
CA LEU A 15 4.60 4.67 -6.00
C LEU A 15 4.45 6.07 -5.39
N ARG A 16 3.25 6.49 -4.99
CA ARG A 16 3.07 7.76 -4.26
C ARG A 16 3.61 7.67 -2.85
N TYR A 17 3.46 6.52 -2.19
CA TYR A 17 4.04 6.30 -0.86
C TYR A 17 5.56 6.15 -0.93
N ARG A 18 6.11 5.50 -1.97
CA ARG A 18 7.57 5.42 -2.20
C ARG A 18 8.25 6.78 -2.38
N LYS A 19 7.50 7.83 -2.73
CA LYS A 19 8.04 9.19 -2.84
C LYS A 19 8.08 9.95 -1.50
N ARG A 20 7.47 9.40 -0.45
CA ARG A 20 7.49 9.98 0.89
C ARG A 20 8.80 9.65 1.58
N SER A 21 9.27 10.54 2.45
CA SER A 21 10.43 10.27 3.30
C SER A 21 10.11 9.21 4.34
N TYR A 22 11.16 8.62 4.93
CA TYR A 22 10.99 7.70 6.05
C TYR A 22 10.20 8.35 7.20
N ASP A 23 10.50 9.61 7.55
CA ASP A 23 9.80 10.33 8.63
C ASP A 23 8.33 10.58 8.32
N GLU A 24 8.01 10.92 7.07
CA GLU A 24 6.62 11.07 6.62
C GLU A 24 5.87 9.74 6.74
N LEU A 25 6.49 8.61 6.39
CA LEU A 25 5.89 7.29 6.53
C LEU A 25 5.78 6.85 8.00
N LEU A 26 6.79 7.14 8.82
CA LEU A 26 6.79 6.86 10.26
C LEU A 26 5.60 7.53 10.96
N SER A 27 5.26 8.75 10.54
CA SER A 27 4.11 9.48 11.07
C SER A 27 2.75 8.81 10.79
N LEU A 28 2.70 7.78 9.94
CA LEU A 28 1.49 7.09 9.51
C LEU A 28 1.28 5.72 10.18
N ILE A 29 2.16 5.26 11.08
CA ILE A 29 2.05 3.91 11.68
C ILE A 29 0.69 3.65 12.35
N ASP A 30 0.08 4.69 12.95
CA ASP A 30 -1.22 4.60 13.62
C ASP A 30 -2.40 5.02 12.72
N HIS A 31 -2.15 5.22 11.44
CA HIS A 31 -3.13 5.68 10.46
C HIS A 31 -3.27 4.68 9.31
N SER A 32 -4.49 4.19 9.10
CA SER A 32 -4.85 3.53 7.85
C SER A 32 -5.62 4.50 6.96
N GLU A 33 -5.21 4.60 5.70
CA GLU A 33 -5.95 5.36 4.69
C GLU A 33 -6.78 4.38 3.88
N THR A 34 -8.08 4.63 3.74
CA THR A 34 -8.97 3.86 2.86
C THR A 34 -9.70 4.82 1.93
N PHE A 35 -9.66 4.56 0.64
CA PHE A 35 -10.22 5.44 -0.38
C PHE A 35 -10.58 4.68 -1.66
N LEU A 36 -11.36 5.32 -2.53
CA LEU A 36 -11.74 4.78 -3.83
C LEU A 36 -10.85 5.33 -4.96
N ARG A 37 -10.65 4.52 -5.99
CA ARG A 37 -10.08 4.92 -7.29
C ARG A 37 -10.95 4.39 -8.42
N SER A 38 -11.36 5.29 -9.30
CA SER A 38 -12.05 4.92 -10.53
C SER A 38 -11.05 4.48 -11.58
N SER A 39 -11.35 3.39 -12.28
CA SER A 39 -10.56 2.90 -13.39
C SER A 39 -11.15 3.30 -14.74
N PRO A 40 -10.35 3.25 -15.84
CA PRO A 40 -10.86 3.48 -17.19
C PRO A 40 -11.98 2.51 -17.60
N SER A 41 -12.02 1.30 -17.01
CA SER A 41 -13.10 0.34 -17.24
C SER A 41 -14.44 0.76 -16.59
N GLY A 42 -14.44 1.84 -15.79
CA GLY A 42 -15.60 2.30 -15.04
C GLY A 42 -15.78 1.59 -13.69
N THR A 43 -14.87 0.70 -13.32
CA THR A 43 -14.88 0.02 -12.02
C THR A 43 -14.31 0.94 -10.94
N ASN A 44 -14.96 1.00 -9.78
CA ASN A 44 -14.39 1.65 -8.60
C ASN A 44 -13.69 0.60 -7.75
N TYR A 45 -12.39 0.82 -7.52
CA TYR A 45 -11.56 0.01 -6.67
C TYR A 45 -11.44 0.66 -5.29
N GLN A 46 -11.65 -0.12 -4.24
CA GLN A 46 -11.32 0.27 -2.88
C GLN A 46 -9.85 -0.07 -2.63
N ILE A 47 -9.13 0.91 -2.09
CA ILE A 47 -7.73 0.78 -1.73
C ILE A 47 -7.59 1.08 -0.25
N GLN A 48 -6.84 0.22 0.43
CA GLN A 48 -6.40 0.45 1.80
C GLN A 48 -4.88 0.50 1.82
N MET A 49 -4.33 1.55 2.42
CA MET A 49 -2.90 1.74 2.65
C MET A 49 -2.62 1.68 4.15
N LYS A 50 -1.55 0.98 4.53
CA LYS A 50 -1.11 0.87 5.91
C LYS A 50 0.42 0.93 5.98
N VAL A 51 0.92 1.67 6.95
CA VAL A 51 2.34 1.68 7.32
C VAL A 51 2.49 1.03 8.68
N PHE A 52 3.51 0.20 8.86
CA PHE A 52 3.84 -0.41 10.15
C PHE A 52 5.31 -0.80 10.20
N PHE A 53 5.85 -1.02 11.40
CA PHE A 53 7.19 -1.59 11.53
C PHE A 53 7.22 -3.00 10.94
N ASP A 54 8.15 -3.22 10.00
CA ASP A 54 8.33 -4.52 9.36
C ASP A 54 8.62 -5.62 10.41
N ASN A 55 9.52 -5.30 11.33
CA ASN A 55 9.80 -6.09 12.52
C ASN A 55 9.48 -5.28 13.77
N ILE A 56 8.42 -5.68 14.47
CA ILE A 56 7.93 -4.99 15.67
C ILE A 56 8.95 -4.95 16.82
N ASN A 57 9.90 -5.89 16.87
CA ASN A 57 10.92 -5.92 17.92
C ASN A 57 12.10 -4.99 17.59
N ALA A 58 12.42 -4.82 16.30
CA ALA A 58 13.51 -3.95 15.88
C ALA A 58 13.07 -2.49 15.76
N GLN A 59 11.80 -2.24 15.43
CA GLN A 59 11.21 -0.91 15.22
C GLN A 59 12.07 0.01 14.35
N ARG A 60 12.66 -0.56 13.29
CA ARG A 60 13.63 0.11 12.44
C ARG A 60 13.09 0.32 11.04
N ASP A 61 12.84 -0.77 10.31
CA ASP A 61 12.38 -0.67 8.93
C ASP A 61 10.85 -0.58 8.90
N LEU A 62 10.31 0.18 7.95
CA LEU A 62 8.88 0.35 7.76
C LEU A 62 8.43 -0.47 6.57
N ARG A 63 7.36 -1.23 6.73
CA ARG A 63 6.62 -1.84 5.63
C ARG A 63 5.42 -0.96 5.29
N VAL A 64 5.30 -0.61 4.02
CA VAL A 64 4.12 0.04 3.46
C VAL A 64 3.37 -0.99 2.64
N MET A 65 2.19 -1.37 3.10
CA MET A 65 1.34 -2.36 2.44
C MET A 65 0.11 -1.67 1.87
N GLY A 66 -0.20 -2.01 0.62
CA GLY A 66 -1.44 -1.65 -0.03
C GLY A 66 -2.29 -2.88 -0.29
N ALA A 67 -3.61 -2.75 -0.14
CA ALA A 67 -4.60 -3.76 -0.51
C ALA A 67 -5.63 -3.14 -1.46
N VAL A 68 -6.05 -3.88 -2.48
CA VAL A 68 -7.05 -3.44 -3.46
C VAL A 68 -8.13 -4.51 -3.71
N ASP A 69 -9.38 -4.07 -3.77
CA ASP A 69 -10.56 -4.87 -4.12
C ASP A 69 -11.62 -4.04 -4.86
N ASP A 70 -12.66 -4.70 -5.38
CA ASP A 70 -13.78 -4.08 -6.09
C ASP A 70 -15.11 -4.13 -5.30
N GLY A 71 -15.06 -4.39 -3.99
CA GLY A 71 -16.23 -4.56 -3.12
C GLY A 71 -17.01 -5.87 -3.35
N GLY A 72 -16.57 -6.74 -4.26
CA GLY A 72 -17.18 -8.03 -4.54
C GLY A 72 -16.66 -9.16 -3.62
N TRP A 73 -16.71 -10.41 -4.09
CA TRP A 73 -16.22 -11.59 -3.35
C TRP A 73 -14.75 -11.48 -2.90
N ARG A 74 -13.96 -10.63 -3.56
CA ARG A 74 -12.55 -10.38 -3.21
C ARG A 74 -12.36 -9.38 -2.07
N ALA A 75 -13.41 -8.75 -1.55
CA ALA A 75 -13.32 -8.04 -0.28
C ALA A 75 -12.85 -8.95 0.88
N PHE A 76 -13.01 -10.28 0.74
CA PHE A 76 -12.51 -11.27 1.70
C PHE A 76 -11.04 -11.68 1.46
N ILE A 77 -10.50 -11.48 0.25
CA ILE A 77 -9.11 -11.78 -0.13
C ILE A 77 -8.65 -10.72 -1.15
N PRO A 78 -8.32 -9.50 -0.69
CA PRO A 78 -7.87 -8.43 -1.57
C PRO A 78 -6.52 -8.78 -2.22
N LEU A 79 -6.19 -8.11 -3.33
CA LEU A 79 -4.84 -8.17 -3.88
C LEU A 79 -3.96 -7.24 -3.05
N CYS A 80 -2.84 -7.75 -2.53
CA CYS A 80 -1.90 -6.97 -1.73
C CYS A 80 -0.54 -6.90 -2.41
N GLU A 81 0.12 -5.76 -2.26
CA GLU A 81 1.50 -5.50 -2.65
C GLU A 81 2.12 -4.60 -1.58
N ASP A 82 3.43 -4.64 -1.43
CA ASP A 82 4.12 -3.88 -0.39
C ASP A 82 5.56 -3.52 -0.76
N PHE A 83 6.17 -2.66 0.03
CA PHE A 83 7.61 -2.41 0.01
C PHE A 83 8.11 -2.10 1.41
N ILE A 84 9.42 -2.26 1.60
CA ILE A 84 10.11 -1.96 2.85
C ILE A 84 11.08 -0.80 2.63
N ILE A 85 11.14 0.13 3.58
CA ILE A 85 12.08 1.26 3.60
C ILE A 85 12.81 1.30 4.93
N ALA A 86 14.14 1.45 4.87
CA ALA A 86 15.02 1.62 6.02
C ALA A 86 15.10 3.09 6.47
N PRO A 87 15.57 3.38 7.69
CA PRO A 87 15.67 4.76 8.21
C PRO A 87 16.52 5.72 7.39
N ASP A 88 17.47 5.19 6.61
CA ASP A 88 18.31 5.98 5.70
C ASP A 88 17.62 6.32 4.36
N GLY A 89 16.37 5.88 4.18
CA GLY A 89 15.57 6.08 2.97
C GLY A 89 15.81 5.04 1.88
N SER A 90 16.66 4.04 2.10
CA SER A 90 16.86 2.95 1.15
C SER A 90 15.71 1.95 1.16
N PHE A 91 15.38 1.39 0.00
CA PHE A 91 14.40 0.30 -0.10
C PHE A 91 15.09 -1.05 0.11
N VAL A 92 14.44 -1.96 0.84
CA VAL A 92 14.96 -3.30 1.17
C VAL A 92 14.34 -4.35 0.25
N ASP A 93 15.14 -5.32 -0.20
CA ASP A 93 14.75 -6.49 -1.01
C ASP A 93 14.06 -6.18 -2.36
N GLU A 94 14.73 -5.38 -3.22
CA GLU A 94 14.35 -5.26 -4.65
C GLU A 94 14.83 -6.45 -5.51
#